data_AF-A0A7C3XN25-F1
#
_entry.id   AF-A0A7C3XN25-F1
#
_cell.length_a   1.000
_cell.length_b   1.000
_cell.length_c   1.000
_cell.angle_alpha   90.00
_cell.angle_beta   90.00
_cell.angle_gamma   90.00
#
_symmetry.space_group_name_H-M   'P 1'
#
loop_
_entity.id
_entity.type
_entity.pdbx_description
1 polymer ?
#
loop_
_entity_poly.entity_id
_entity_poly.type
_entity_poly.pdbx_seq_one_letter_code
_entity_poly.pdbx_strand_id
1 'polypeptide(L)' 'MGVYEGRGQLSKALRDLMRHWQEACAQWQDANTAQFEKEFILPLEQDVKNALAAMDHMAVLLNQIRQECR' A
#
# COMPACT_ATOMS: atom_id res chain seq x y z
N MET A 1 2.17 -17.22 5.76
CA MET A 1 2.36 -16.13 4.77
C MET A 1 3.72 -15.51 4.98
N GLY A 2 4.52 -15.39 3.92
CA GLY A 2 5.85 -14.76 3.97
C GLY A 2 5.80 -13.28 3.58
N VAL A 3 6.86 -12.51 3.88
CA VAL A 3 6.96 -11.07 3.58
C VAL A 3 6.66 -10.76 2.10
N TYR A 4 7.15 -11.58 1.17
CA TYR A 4 6.87 -11.44 -0.27
C TYR A 4 5.39 -11.53 -0.63
N GLU A 5 4.68 -12.49 -0.05
CA GLU A 5 3.26 -12.72 -0.31
C GLU A 5 2.42 -11.59 0.27
N GLY A 6 2.70 -11.20 1.52
CA GLY A 6 2.02 -10.07 2.17
C GLY A 6 2.23 -8.75 1.41
N ARG A 7 3.45 -8.50 0.91
CA ARG A 7 3.77 -7.32 0.10
C ARG A 7 2.96 -7.29 -1.20
N GLY A 8 2.84 -8.44 -1.87
CA GLY A 8 2.03 -8.58 -3.07
C GLY A 8 0.55 -8.28 -2.82
N GLN A 9 -0.01 -8.84 -1.74
CA GLN A 9 -1.41 -8.62 -1.35
C GLN A 9 -1.67 -7.15 -0.99
N LEU A 10 -0.80 -6.53 -0.20
CA LEU A 10 -0.93 -5.13 0.21
C LEU A 10 -0.83 -4.19 -1.00
N SER A 11 0.10 -4.43 -1.91
CA SER A 11 0.23 -3.66 -3.17
C SER A 11 -1.02 -3.78 -4.03
N LYS A 12 -1.63 -4.98 -4.11
CA LYS A 12 -2.88 -5.18 -4.84
C LYS A 12 -4.02 -4.42 -4.17
N ALA A 13 -4.17 -4.51 -2.86
CA ALA A 13 -5.21 -3.83 -2.10
C ALA A 13 -5.14 -2.31 -2.27
N LEU A 14 -3.95 -1.71 -2.26
CA LEU A 14 -3.78 -0.28 -2.52
C LEU A 14 -4.24 0.12 -3.93
N ARG A 15 -3.88 -0.67 -4.95
CA ARG A 15 -4.35 -0.40 -6.32
C ARG A 15 -5.86 -0.51 -6.44
N ASP A 16 -6.47 -1.53 -5.85
CA ASP A 16 -7.92 -1.71 -5.85
C ASP A 16 -8.61 -0.53 -5.12
N LEU A 17 -8.08 -0.09 -3.98
CA LEU A 17 -8.57 1.09 -3.26
C LEU A 17 -8.53 2.35 -4.15
N MET A 18 -7.39 2.63 -4.80
CA MET A 18 -7.26 3.83 -5.64
C MET A 18 -8.20 3.80 -6.84
N ARG A 19 -8.42 2.63 -7.44
CA ARG A 19 -9.41 2.47 -8.53
C ARG A 19 -10.81 2.80 -8.03
N HIS A 20 -11.23 2.22 -6.91
CA HIS A 20 -12.55 2.48 -6.34
C HIS A 20 -12.72 3.93 -5.87
N TRP A 21 -11.65 4.56 -5.38
CA TRP A 21 -11.65 5.97 -5.05
C TRP A 21 -11.91 6.86 -6.29
N GLN A 22 -11.24 6.57 -7.41
CA GLN A 22 -11.47 7.28 -8.67
C GLN A 22 -12.91 7.08 -9.20
N GLU A 23 -13.43 5.86 -9.12
CA GLU A 23 -14.82 5.56 -9.48
C GLU A 23 -15.82 6.33 -8.60
N ALA A 24 -15.56 6.42 -7.29
CA ALA A 24 -16.37 7.19 -6.36
C ALA A 24 -16.32 8.69 -6.69
N CYS A 25 -15.13 9.25 -6.95
CA CYS A 25 -14.95 10.65 -7.33
C CYS A 25 -15.61 10.98 -8.68
N ALA A 26 -15.83 10.01 -9.57
CA ALA A 26 -16.56 10.27 -10.81
C ALA A 26 -18.03 10.65 -10.56
N GLN A 27 -18.63 10.18 -9.46
CA GLN A 27 -20.03 10.42 -9.10
C GLN A 27 -20.19 11.40 -7.93
N TRP A 28 -19.16 11.53 -7.09
CA TRP A 28 -19.15 12.33 -5.88
C TRP A 28 -18.05 13.41 -5.98
N GLN A 29 -18.42 14.62 -6.40
CA GLN A 29 -17.49 15.74 -6.66
C GLN A 29 -17.86 16.98 -5.84
N ASP A 30 -18.02 16.83 -4.53
CA ASP A 30 -18.31 17.96 -3.64
C ASP A 30 -17.08 18.33 -2.79
N ALA A 31 -17.27 19.31 -1.91
CA ALA A 31 -16.22 19.74 -0.98
C ALA A 31 -15.83 18.63 0.01
N ASN A 32 -16.73 17.69 0.32
CA ASN A 32 -16.46 16.58 1.22
C ASN A 32 -15.54 15.54 0.55
N THR A 33 -15.71 15.29 -0.75
CA THR A 33 -14.78 14.43 -1.50
C THR A 33 -13.35 14.94 -1.37
N ALA A 34 -13.15 16.24 -1.58
CA ALA A 34 -11.82 16.85 -1.52
C ALA A 34 -11.23 16.85 -0.09
N GLN A 35 -12.07 17.01 0.93
CA GLN A 35 -11.64 16.89 2.33
C GLN A 35 -11.27 15.44 2.67
N PHE A 36 -12.11 14.49 2.28
CA PHE A 36 -11.91 13.07 2.52
C PHE A 36 -10.62 12.56 1.85
N GLU A 37 -10.35 12.99 0.62
CA GLU A 37 -9.11 12.66 -0.08
C GLU A 37 -7.88 13.11 0.72
N LYS A 38 -7.90 14.35 1.21
CA LYS A 38 -6.79 14.94 1.96
C LYS A 38 -6.61 14.32 3.34
N GLU A 39 -7.70 14.03 4.04
CA GLU A 39 -7.65 13.52 5.41
C GLU A 39 -7.34 12.02 5.47
N PHE A 40 -7.80 11.24 4.49
CA PHE A 40 -7.76 9.78 4.59
C PHE A 40 -7.01 9.12 3.43
N ILE A 41 -7.31 9.47 2.18
CA ILE A 41 -6.78 8.75 1.03
C ILE A 41 -5.29 9.04 0.83
N LEU A 42 -4.88 10.31 0.81
CA LEU A 42 -3.47 10.68 0.61
C LEU A 42 -2.56 10.16 1.73
N PRO A 43 -2.89 10.31 3.02
CA PRO A 43 -2.07 9.74 4.10
C PRO A 43 -1.99 8.22 4.03
N LEU A 44 -3.13 7.55 3.79
CA LEU A 44 -3.16 6.09 3.69
C LEU A 44 -2.33 5.57 2.52
N GLU A 45 -2.41 6.21 1.35
CA GLU A 45 -1.57 5.85 0.20
C GLU A 45 -0.08 5.96 0.55
N GLN A 46 0.32 7.05 1.21
CA GLN A 46 1.70 7.27 1.61
C GLN A 46 2.16 6.22 2.63
N ASP A 47 1.35 5.94 3.65
CA ASP A 47 1.68 4.97 4.69
C ASP A 47 1.81 3.55 4.14
N VAL A 48 0.92 3.17 3.21
CA VAL A 48 1.01 1.86 2.55
C VAL A 48 2.26 1.79 1.67
N LYS A 49 2.62 2.86 0.94
CA LYS A 49 3.89 2.90 0.18
C LYS A 49 5.12 2.74 1.10
N ASN A 50 5.11 3.41 2.25
CA ASN A 50 6.17 3.28 3.26
C ASN A 50 6.26 1.84 3.79
N ALA A 51 5.13 1.22 4.09
CA ALA A 51 5.07 -0.17 4.53
C ALA A 51 5.60 -1.14 3.45
N LEU A 52 5.22 -0.95 2.18
CA LEU A 52 5.73 -1.76 1.07
C LEU A 52 7.26 -1.67 0.94
N ALA A 53 7.83 -0.47 1.07
CA ALA A 53 9.28 -0.29 1.06
C ALA A 53 9.96 -1.01 2.25
N ALA A 54 9.40 -0.91 3.46
CA ALA A 54 9.89 -1.66 4.61
C ALA A 54 9.84 -3.18 4.40
N MET A 55 8.77 -3.68 3.75
CA MET A 55 8.66 -5.09 3.39
C MET A 55 9.72 -5.52 2.37
N ASP A 56 10.05 -4.67 1.40
CA ASP A 56 11.13 -4.93 0.45
C ASP A 56 12.49 -5.03 1.16
N HIS A 57 12.77 -4.15 2.13
CA HIS A 57 13.97 -4.25 2.97
C HIS A 57 14.01 -5.53 3.81
N MET A 58 12.89 -5.90 4.45
CA MET A 58 12.79 -7.14 5.21
C MET A 58 13.03 -8.38 4.34
N ALA A 59 12.52 -8.37 3.11
CA ALA A 59 12.68 -9.47 2.16
C ALA A 59 14.16 -9.71 1.80
N VAL A 60 14.93 -8.63 1.62
CA VAL A 60 16.38 -8.70 1.38
C VAL A 60 17.10 -9.30 2.58
N LEU A 61 16.85 -8.79 3.79
CA LEU A 61 17.49 -9.26 5.02
C LEU A 61 17.20 -10.75 5.29
N LEU A 62 15.94 -11.18 5.12
CA LEU A 62 15.55 -12.58 5.29
C LEU A 62 16.27 -13.51 4.30
N ASN A 63 16.53 -13.05 3.08
CA ASN A 63 17.30 -13.84 2.12
C ASN A 63 18.79 -13.91 2.49
N GLN A 64 19.38 -12.82 2.99
CA GLN A 64 20.77 -12.82 3.46
C GLN A 64 20.96 -13.81 4.63
N ILE A 65 20.11 -13.72 5.65
CA ILE A 65 20.15 -14.62 6.82
C ILE A 65 20.03 -16.09 6.39
N ARG A 66 19.15 -16.40 5.43
CA ARG A 66 19.01 -17.75 4.88
C ARG A 66 20.25 -18.24 4.15
N GLN A 67 21.01 -17.36 3.52
CA GLN A 67 22.26 -17.71 2.85
C GLN A 67 23.38 -17.95 3.87
N GLU A 68 23.43 -17.18 4.95
CA GLU A 68 24.43 -17.31 6.02
C GLU A 68 24.23 -18.57 6.88
N CYS A 69 22.99 -19.03 7.03
CA CYS A 69 22.64 -20.23 7.78
C CYS A 69 22.71 -21.53 6.95
N ARG A 70 23.21 -21.46 5.71
CA ARG A 70 23.26 -22.58 4.77
C ARG A 70 24.67 -23.15 4.66
#